data_AF-A0A948VAU3-F1
#
_entry.id   AF-A0A948VAU3-F1
#
_cell.length_a   1.000
_cell.length_b   1.000
_cell.length_c   1.000
_cell.angle_alpha   90.00
_cell.angle_beta   90.00
_cell.angle_gamma   90.00
#
_symmetry.space_group_name_H-M   'P 1'
#
loop_
_entity.id
_entity.type
_entity.pdbx_description
1 polymer ?
#
loop_
_entity_poly.entity_id
_entity_poly.type
_entity_poly.pdbx_seq_one_letter_code
_entity_poly.pdbx_strand_id
1 'polypeptide(L)'
;MRTCILLILTMSMVQGGSALGSGGPPVDPDRIGIYFDEAADQFCSEDTAGFFNGYLVFTGLSSSAIRGWEAKITFAGGGALTAATPRGLFIDAATRANEYMVGLGQPLLADHGLVVVMDMTFYVFDVLDPFLAYVGPIYFHSTPELLPAYLDGEDVELVKPLIPSQGTILDPVLIVNGQCSGPVDAESESWGGVKGLFR
;
A
#
# COMPACT_ATOMS: atom_id res chain seq x y z
N MET A 1 -11.71 -33.39 -80.14
CA MET A 1 -11.46 -33.68 -78.71
C MET A 1 -11.42 -32.35 -77.97
N ARG A 2 -12.39 -32.09 -77.08
CA ARG A 2 -12.48 -30.85 -76.29
C ARG A 2 -11.99 -31.14 -74.88
N THR A 3 -10.93 -30.47 -74.47
CA THR A 3 -10.29 -30.62 -73.16
C THR A 3 -10.95 -29.64 -72.19
N CYS A 4 -11.70 -30.14 -71.21
CA CYS A 4 -12.18 -29.36 -70.07
C CYS A 4 -11.04 -29.17 -69.07
N ILE A 5 -10.69 -27.93 -68.76
CA ILE A 5 -9.74 -27.57 -67.70
C ILE A 5 -10.57 -27.26 -66.44
N LEU A 6 -10.42 -28.10 -65.42
CA LEU A 6 -11.03 -27.93 -64.12
C LEU A 6 -10.11 -27.07 -63.24
N LEU A 7 -10.55 -25.85 -62.92
CA LEU A 7 -9.81 -24.90 -62.08
C LEU A 7 -10.17 -25.17 -60.61
N ILE A 8 -9.23 -25.71 -59.82
CA ILE A 8 -9.39 -25.93 -58.37
C ILE A 8 -8.89 -24.68 -57.64
N LEU A 9 -9.82 -23.88 -57.13
CA LEU A 9 -9.54 -22.72 -56.27
C LEU A 9 -9.23 -23.24 -54.85
N THR A 10 -7.98 -23.13 -54.41
CA THR A 10 -7.59 -23.44 -53.02
C THR A 10 -7.68 -22.15 -52.19
N MET A 11 -8.70 -22.05 -51.34
CA MET A 11 -8.78 -21.01 -50.30
C MET A 11 -7.81 -21.35 -49.17
N SER A 12 -6.72 -20.62 -49.06
CA SER A 12 -5.84 -20.63 -47.89
C SER A 12 -6.47 -19.77 -46.79
N MET A 13 -6.98 -20.39 -45.73
CA MET A 13 -7.33 -19.67 -44.50
C MET A 13 -6.04 -19.19 -43.83
N VAL A 14 -5.83 -17.88 -43.81
CA VAL A 14 -4.83 -17.24 -42.94
C VAL A 14 -5.44 -17.20 -41.53
N GLN A 15 -5.02 -18.14 -40.67
CA GLN A 15 -5.25 -18.04 -39.24
C GLN A 15 -4.41 -16.87 -38.71
N GLY A 16 -5.07 -15.73 -38.45
CA GLY A 16 -4.51 -14.65 -37.66
C GLY A 16 -4.25 -15.17 -36.25
N GLY A 17 -2.98 -15.46 -35.94
CA GLY A 17 -2.54 -15.73 -34.60
C GLY A 17 -2.62 -14.44 -33.79
N SER A 18 -3.70 -14.28 -33.03
CA SER A 18 -3.73 -13.31 -31.92
C SER A 18 -2.68 -13.77 -30.91
N ALA A 19 -1.53 -13.08 -30.89
CA ALA A 19 -0.61 -13.15 -29.77
C ALA A 19 -1.32 -12.56 -28.55
N LEU A 20 -1.98 -13.43 -27.79
CA LEU A 20 -2.32 -13.14 -26.40
C LEU A 20 -0.99 -12.91 -25.70
N GLY A 21 -0.67 -11.64 -25.46
CA GLY A 21 0.42 -11.27 -24.59
C GLY A 21 0.27 -12.06 -23.30
N SER A 22 1.31 -12.81 -22.94
CA SER A 22 1.44 -13.41 -21.62
C SER A 22 1.53 -12.27 -20.62
N GLY A 23 0.38 -11.70 -20.26
CA GLY A 23 0.24 -10.97 -19.03
C GLY A 23 0.66 -11.96 -17.95
N GLY A 24 1.85 -11.75 -17.40
CA GLY A 24 2.23 -12.42 -16.17
C GLY A 24 1.15 -12.22 -15.12
N PRO A 25 1.17 -13.00 -14.03
CA PRO A 25 0.29 -12.71 -12.91
C PRO A 25 0.41 -11.21 -12.58
N PRO A 26 -0.72 -10.52 -12.34
CA PRO A 26 -0.67 -9.12 -11.95
C PRO A 26 0.32 -8.97 -10.79
N VAL A 27 1.30 -8.09 -10.95
CA VAL A 27 2.25 -7.79 -9.87
C VAL A 27 1.42 -7.17 -8.77
N ASP A 28 1.41 -7.80 -7.59
CA ASP A 28 0.73 -7.24 -6.44
C ASP A 28 1.29 -5.83 -6.16
N PRO A 29 0.43 -4.83 -5.94
CA PRO A 29 0.89 -3.47 -5.72
C PRO A 29 1.66 -3.36 -4.40
N ASP A 30 2.77 -2.62 -4.43
CA ASP A 30 3.58 -2.28 -3.27
C ASP A 30 2.76 -1.48 -2.26
N ARG A 31 2.86 -1.80 -0.97
CA ARG A 31 2.00 -1.25 0.08
C ARG A 31 2.76 -0.58 1.20
N ILE A 32 2.07 0.28 1.96
CA ILE A 32 2.55 0.98 3.15
C ILE A 32 1.49 0.89 4.25
N GLY A 33 1.92 0.62 5.49
CA GLY A 33 1.04 0.54 6.65
C GLY A 33 1.77 0.85 7.95
N ILE A 34 1.01 1.01 9.03
CA ILE A 34 1.56 1.22 10.38
C ILE A 34 1.16 0.02 11.25
N TYR A 35 2.13 -0.58 11.91
CA TYR A 35 1.97 -1.84 12.64
C TYR A 35 2.58 -1.74 14.03
N PHE A 36 2.13 -2.57 14.98
CA PHE A 36 2.70 -2.70 16.32
C PHE A 36 3.96 -3.56 16.35
N ASP A 37 4.27 -4.24 15.25
CA ASP A 37 5.43 -5.10 15.06
C ASP A 37 6.10 -4.86 13.70
N GLU A 38 7.36 -5.30 13.58
CA GLU A 38 8.16 -5.14 12.36
C GLU A 38 7.81 -6.14 11.25
N ALA A 39 7.11 -7.24 11.58
CA ALA A 39 6.68 -8.25 10.61
C ALA A 39 5.40 -7.84 9.86
N ALA A 40 4.79 -6.72 10.24
CA ALA A 40 3.55 -6.20 9.68
C ALA A 40 2.33 -7.12 9.92
N ASP A 41 2.31 -7.83 11.04
CA ASP A 41 1.24 -8.78 11.38
C ASP A 41 0.10 -8.14 12.18
N GLN A 42 0.40 -7.11 12.98
CA GLN A 42 -0.55 -6.48 13.90
C GLN A 42 -0.73 -5.00 13.58
N PHE A 43 -1.88 -4.63 13.02
CA PHE A 43 -2.28 -3.22 12.76
C PHE A 43 -3.44 -2.75 13.65
N CYS A 44 -4.00 -3.65 14.47
CA CYS A 44 -5.07 -3.34 15.40
C CYS A 44 -4.76 -3.87 16.80
N SER A 45 -5.16 -3.12 17.82
CA SER A 45 -5.04 -3.53 19.21
C SER A 45 -6.15 -2.96 20.10
N GLU A 46 -6.55 -3.72 21.11
CA GLU A 46 -7.44 -3.29 22.20
C GLU A 46 -6.59 -3.10 23.46
N ASP A 47 -6.10 -1.89 23.66
CA ASP A 47 -5.07 -1.58 24.66
C ASP A 47 -5.54 -0.58 25.73
N THR A 48 -4.95 -0.66 26.93
CA THR A 48 -5.17 0.37 27.95
C THR A 48 -4.43 1.68 27.62
N ALA A 49 -4.74 2.77 28.31
CA ALA A 49 -3.96 4.00 28.18
C ALA A 49 -2.46 3.75 28.46
N GLY A 50 -1.57 4.30 27.62
CA GLY A 50 -0.15 3.97 27.68
C GLY A 50 0.65 4.41 26.46
N PHE A 51 1.96 4.16 26.51
CA PHE A 51 2.87 4.32 25.38
C PHE A 51 2.99 3.02 24.61
N PHE A 52 2.97 3.13 23.29
CA PHE A 52 3.05 2.01 22.36
C PHE A 52 4.10 2.31 21.30
N ASN A 53 4.81 1.27 20.89
CA ASN A 53 5.67 1.32 19.73
C ASN A 53 4.84 0.99 18.49
N GLY A 54 5.17 1.65 17.39
CA GLY A 54 4.70 1.28 16.07
C GLY A 54 5.78 1.45 15.03
N TYR A 55 5.52 0.91 13.86
CA TYR A 55 6.46 0.81 12.76
C TYR A 55 5.74 1.16 11.47
N LEU A 56 6.27 2.10 10.70
CA LEU A 56 5.85 2.30 9.32
C LEU A 56 6.57 1.26 8.47
N VAL A 57 5.80 0.36 7.85
CA VAL A 57 6.34 -0.79 7.12
C VAL A 57 5.82 -0.78 5.69
N PHE A 58 6.73 -1.02 4.74
CA PHE A 58 6.39 -1.29 3.36
C PHE A 58 6.25 -2.79 3.18
N THR A 59 5.19 -3.24 2.51
CA THR A 59 4.88 -4.66 2.34
C THR A 59 4.62 -4.98 0.87
N GLY A 60 4.92 -6.22 0.48
CA GLY A 60 4.78 -6.66 -0.91
C GLY A 60 5.68 -5.92 -1.90
N LEU A 61 6.80 -5.34 -1.45
CA LEU A 61 7.70 -4.56 -2.29
C LEU A 61 8.23 -5.38 -3.47
N SER A 62 8.03 -4.83 -4.67
CA SER A 62 8.64 -5.30 -5.91
C SER A 62 10.16 -5.04 -5.98
N SER A 63 10.67 -4.08 -5.19
CA SER A 63 12.08 -3.69 -5.16
C SER A 63 12.85 -4.45 -4.08
N SER A 64 14.10 -4.81 -4.37
CA SER A 64 15.03 -5.45 -3.41
C SER A 64 15.53 -4.49 -2.33
N ALA A 65 15.44 -3.18 -2.58
CA ALA A 65 15.84 -2.12 -1.68
C ALA A 65 15.11 -0.81 -2.02
N ILE A 66 15.14 0.15 -1.10
CA ILE A 66 14.62 1.50 -1.30
C ILE A 66 15.69 2.55 -0.99
N ARG A 67 15.68 3.69 -1.69
CA ARG A 67 16.63 4.81 -1.48
C ARG A 67 16.01 6.11 -1.00
N GLY A 68 14.70 6.15 -0.93
CA GLY A 68 13.96 7.27 -0.37
C GLY A 68 12.47 6.98 -0.42
N TRP A 69 11.70 7.78 0.29
CA TRP A 69 10.26 7.64 0.32
C TRP A 69 9.57 8.93 0.75
N GLU A 70 8.32 9.05 0.38
CA GLU A 70 7.45 10.15 0.75
C GLU A 70 6.09 9.64 1.23
N ALA A 71 5.66 10.14 2.38
CA ALA A 71 4.32 9.88 2.89
C ALA A 71 3.90 10.95 3.89
N LYS A 72 2.59 11.16 3.98
CA LYS A 72 1.96 11.92 5.06
C LYS A 72 1.34 10.95 6.03
N ILE A 73 1.60 11.15 7.32
CA ILE A 73 0.97 10.38 8.38
C ILE A 73 0.02 11.30 9.14
N THR A 74 -1.25 10.92 9.26
CA THR A 74 -2.19 11.67 10.09
C THR A 74 -2.77 10.79 11.18
N PHE A 75 -3.17 11.42 12.27
CA PHE A 75 -3.71 10.75 13.44
C PHE A 75 -5.00 11.42 13.88
N ALA A 76 -5.92 10.65 14.46
CA ALA A 76 -7.16 11.15 15.06
C ALA A 76 -7.54 10.33 16.30
N GLY A 77 -8.43 10.89 17.11
CA GLY A 77 -9.07 10.21 18.25
C GLY A 77 -8.28 10.29 19.57
N GLY A 78 -8.39 9.24 20.40
CA GLY A 78 -7.96 9.22 21.80
C GLY A 78 -6.46 9.10 22.08
N GLY A 79 -5.61 9.52 21.14
CA GLY A 79 -4.16 9.40 21.27
C GLY A 79 -3.39 10.44 20.46
N ALA A 80 -2.07 10.41 20.59
CA ALA A 80 -1.16 11.28 19.86
C ALA A 80 0.16 10.59 19.51
N LEU A 81 0.74 10.97 18.36
CA LEU A 81 2.11 10.62 18.04
C LEU A 81 3.07 11.42 18.93
N THR A 82 4.02 10.73 19.57
CA THR A 82 4.99 11.33 20.48
C THR A 82 6.41 11.35 19.91
N ALA A 83 6.75 10.35 19.09
CA ALA A 83 8.00 10.28 18.38
C ALA A 83 7.80 9.56 17.04
N ALA A 84 8.55 9.99 16.03
CA ALA A 84 8.63 9.36 14.72
C ALA A 84 10.05 9.58 14.17
N THR A 85 10.77 8.50 13.89
CA THR A 85 12.18 8.55 13.46
C THR A 85 12.37 7.63 12.26
N PRO A 86 12.62 8.18 11.05
CA PRO A 86 12.98 7.36 9.90
C PRO A 86 14.19 6.47 10.19
N ARG A 87 14.20 5.25 9.65
CA ARG A 87 15.32 4.31 9.80
C ARG A 87 16.43 4.61 8.79
N GLY A 88 17.65 4.22 9.17
CA GLY A 88 18.84 4.37 8.35
C GLY A 88 19.53 5.73 8.49
N LEU A 89 20.45 6.02 7.57
CA LEU A 89 21.07 7.33 7.45
C LEU A 89 20.20 8.17 6.54
N PHE A 90 19.50 9.17 7.07
CA PHE A 90 18.47 9.87 6.31
C PHE A 90 18.60 11.40 6.35
N ILE A 91 17.96 12.04 5.38
CA ILE A 91 17.60 13.46 5.38
C ILE A 91 16.10 13.53 5.16
N ASP A 92 15.39 14.26 6.02
CA ASP A 92 13.98 14.58 5.81
C ASP A 92 13.86 16.02 5.29
N ALA A 93 13.32 16.16 4.08
CA ALA A 93 13.15 17.44 3.41
C ALA A 93 11.70 17.96 3.48
N ALA A 94 10.81 17.28 4.20
CA ALA A 94 9.44 17.73 4.35
C ALA A 94 9.36 19.07 5.10
N THR A 95 8.46 19.94 4.63
CA THR A 95 8.29 21.30 5.17
C THR A 95 6.97 21.48 5.93
N ARG A 96 6.15 20.43 5.99
CA ARG A 96 4.81 20.45 6.55
C ARG A 96 4.70 19.43 7.67
N ALA A 97 3.85 19.74 8.65
CA ALA A 97 3.62 18.85 9.78
C ALA A 97 3.12 17.48 9.32
N ASN A 98 3.73 16.44 9.88
CA ASN A 98 3.46 15.04 9.63
C ASN A 98 3.60 14.59 8.16
N GLU A 99 4.26 15.39 7.32
CA GLU A 99 4.74 14.95 6.02
C GLU A 99 6.20 14.53 6.18
N TYR A 100 6.60 13.52 5.42
CA TYR A 100 7.96 13.00 5.40
C TYR A 100 8.40 12.88 3.94
N MET A 101 9.57 13.43 3.63
CA MET A 101 10.22 13.32 2.32
C MET A 101 11.65 12.89 2.59
N VAL A 102 11.83 11.59 2.72
CA VAL A 102 13.03 10.97 3.27
C VAL A 102 13.93 10.52 2.13
N GLY A 103 15.13 11.10 2.04
CA GLY A 103 16.23 10.58 1.24
C GLY A 103 17.17 9.76 2.10
N LEU A 104 17.60 8.59 1.62
CA LEU A 104 18.48 7.67 2.36
C LEU A 104 19.91 7.71 1.81
N GLY A 105 20.89 7.93 2.69
CA GLY A 105 22.31 7.87 2.37
C GLY A 105 22.80 6.46 2.03
N GLN A 106 22.09 5.43 2.52
CA GLN A 106 22.28 4.02 2.16
C GLN A 106 20.92 3.37 1.94
N PRO A 107 20.77 2.47 0.94
CA PRO A 107 19.50 1.80 0.73
C PRO A 107 19.08 0.97 1.94
N LEU A 108 17.78 0.98 2.26
CA LEU A 108 17.18 -0.01 3.15
C LEU A 108 16.84 -1.24 2.32
N LEU A 109 17.34 -2.40 2.71
CA LEU A 109 17.13 -3.66 2.00
C LEU A 109 15.77 -4.25 2.38
N ALA A 110 15.04 -4.74 1.37
CA ALA A 110 13.82 -5.49 1.57
C ALA A 110 14.13 -6.92 1.95
N ASP A 111 13.51 -7.40 3.03
CA ASP A 111 13.52 -8.79 3.43
C ASP A 111 12.19 -9.42 3.04
N HIS A 112 12.18 -10.31 2.04
CA HIS A 112 10.96 -10.94 1.51
C HIS A 112 9.83 -9.94 1.14
N GLY A 113 10.20 -8.77 0.60
CA GLY A 113 9.25 -7.72 0.22
C GLY A 113 8.79 -6.83 1.38
N LEU A 114 9.41 -6.95 2.55
CA LEU A 114 9.15 -6.13 3.74
C LEU A 114 10.31 -5.17 4.01
N VAL A 115 10.01 -3.91 4.32
CA VAL A 115 10.99 -2.93 4.81
C VAL A 115 10.35 -2.08 5.90
N VAL A 116 10.95 -2.04 7.09
CA VAL A 116 10.60 -1.04 8.10
C VAL A 116 11.33 0.26 7.80
N VAL A 117 10.58 1.35 7.61
CA VAL A 117 11.15 2.64 7.18
C VAL A 117 11.14 3.71 8.28
N MET A 118 10.36 3.53 9.34
CA MET A 118 10.28 4.48 10.45
C MET A 118 9.83 3.79 11.74
N ASP A 119 10.50 4.15 12.83
CA ASP A 119 10.10 3.81 14.20
C ASP A 119 9.21 4.91 14.76
N MET A 120 8.12 4.52 15.42
CA MET A 120 7.10 5.42 15.93
C MET A 120 6.79 5.09 17.39
N THR A 121 6.48 6.12 18.16
CA THR A 121 5.94 5.98 19.51
C THR A 121 4.70 6.85 19.62
N PHE A 122 3.59 6.26 20.04
CA PHE A 122 2.35 6.98 20.29
C PHE A 122 1.89 6.77 21.72
N TYR A 123 1.12 7.73 22.22
CA TYR A 123 0.52 7.70 23.55
C TYR A 123 -1.00 7.72 23.41
N VAL A 124 -1.66 6.71 23.97
CA VAL A 124 -3.11 6.62 24.05
C VAL A 124 -3.54 7.08 25.43
N PHE A 125 -4.37 8.11 25.49
CA PHE A 125 -4.81 8.74 26.74
C PHE A 125 -6.32 8.62 26.97
N ASP A 126 -7.10 8.42 25.92
CA ASP A 126 -8.53 8.13 26.00
C ASP A 126 -8.78 6.75 25.38
N VAL A 127 -9.28 5.83 26.19
CA VAL A 127 -9.59 4.45 25.77
C VAL A 127 -11.02 4.30 25.24
N LEU A 128 -11.84 5.34 25.39
CA LEU A 128 -13.22 5.35 24.89
C LEU A 128 -13.31 5.93 23.47
N ASP A 129 -12.31 6.70 23.05
CA ASP A 129 -12.19 7.27 21.71
C ASP A 129 -11.05 6.55 20.94
N PRO A 130 -11.33 5.81 19.85
CA PRO A 130 -10.32 5.03 19.16
C PRO A 130 -9.20 5.92 18.61
N PHE A 131 -7.95 5.53 18.82
CA PHE A 131 -6.82 6.20 18.18
C PHE A 131 -6.59 5.58 16.80
N LEU A 132 -6.64 6.43 15.77
CA LEU A 132 -6.57 6.02 14.37
C LEU A 132 -5.37 6.68 13.70
N ALA A 133 -4.61 5.91 12.93
CA ALA A 133 -3.57 6.45 12.07
C ALA A 133 -3.87 6.19 10.59
N TYR A 134 -3.36 7.08 9.76
CA TYR A 134 -3.67 7.20 8.35
C TYR A 134 -2.39 7.49 7.60
N VAL A 135 -2.23 6.89 6.42
CA VAL A 135 -1.09 7.16 5.53
C VAL A 135 -1.61 7.62 4.17
N GLY A 136 -1.03 8.70 3.64
CA GLY A 136 -1.46 9.28 2.37
C GLY A 136 -0.35 10.08 1.68
N PRO A 137 -0.66 10.73 0.55
CA PRO A 137 0.31 11.55 -0.18
C PRO A 137 0.72 12.79 0.61
N ILE A 138 1.94 13.24 0.36
CA ILE A 138 2.40 14.57 0.79
C ILE A 138 1.89 15.67 -0.14
N TYR A 139 2.04 16.93 0.27
CA TYR A 139 1.57 18.05 -0.56
C TYR A 139 2.35 18.20 -1.87
N PHE A 140 3.67 18.05 -1.82
CA PHE A 140 4.55 18.06 -2.99
C PHE A 140 4.91 16.62 -3.37
N HIS A 141 3.92 15.88 -3.86
CA HIS A 141 4.07 14.48 -4.22
C HIS A 141 4.83 14.30 -5.54
N SER A 142 5.54 13.18 -5.64
CA SER A 142 6.34 12.80 -6.81
C SER A 142 5.54 12.02 -7.86
N THR A 143 4.41 11.43 -7.48
CA THR A 143 3.55 10.61 -8.36
C THR A 143 2.32 11.38 -8.85
N PRO A 144 1.86 11.22 -10.10
CA PRO A 144 0.64 11.88 -10.57
C PRO A 144 -0.64 11.33 -9.94
N GLU A 145 -0.62 10.12 -9.38
CA GLU A 145 -1.77 9.44 -8.79
C GLU A 145 -2.15 9.95 -7.39
N LEU A 146 -1.41 10.91 -6.82
CA LEU A 146 -1.58 11.38 -5.44
C LEU A 146 -1.45 10.23 -4.43
N LEU A 147 -0.40 9.44 -4.59
CA LEU A 147 -0.09 8.31 -3.71
C LEU A 147 1.18 8.61 -2.90
N PRO A 148 1.32 8.02 -1.69
CA PRO A 148 2.66 7.84 -1.12
C PRO A 148 3.55 7.10 -2.13
N ALA A 149 4.86 7.29 -2.03
CA ALA A 149 5.78 6.74 -3.01
C ALA A 149 7.15 6.45 -2.42
N TYR A 150 7.94 5.66 -3.13
CA TYR A 150 9.34 5.41 -2.81
C TYR A 150 10.22 5.42 -4.04
N LEU A 151 11.52 5.63 -3.82
CA LEU A 151 12.56 5.50 -4.83
C LEU A 151 13.16 4.10 -4.79
N ASP A 152 13.20 3.45 -5.94
CA ASP A 152 13.81 2.14 -6.09
C ASP A 152 15.30 2.18 -5.69
N GLY A 153 15.75 1.16 -4.97
CA GLY A 153 17.11 1.10 -4.44
C GLY A 153 18.19 0.79 -5.48
N GLU A 154 17.82 0.15 -6.58
CA GLU A 154 18.68 -0.18 -7.72
C GLU A 154 18.63 0.93 -8.80
N ASP A 155 17.48 1.59 -8.96
CA ASP A 155 17.28 2.70 -9.89
C ASP A 155 16.64 3.94 -9.22
N VAL A 156 17.47 4.94 -8.90
CA VAL A 156 17.01 6.17 -8.23
C VAL A 156 16.14 7.08 -9.10
N GLU A 157 16.05 6.85 -10.41
CA GLU A 157 15.18 7.60 -11.30
C GLU A 157 13.75 7.01 -11.31
N LEU A 158 13.58 5.79 -10.76
CA LEU A 158 12.32 5.10 -10.72
C LEU A 158 11.58 5.37 -9.40
N VAL A 159 10.57 6.26 -9.49
CA VAL A 159 9.60 6.49 -8.42
C VAL A 159 8.46 5.46 -8.54
N LYS A 160 8.21 4.71 -7.47
CA LYS A 160 7.14 3.70 -7.41
C LYS A 160 6.06 4.12 -6.41
N PRO A 161 4.77 4.07 -6.79
CA PRO A 161 3.67 4.39 -5.88
C PRO A 161 3.48 3.29 -4.83
N LEU A 162 2.99 3.68 -3.67
CA LEU A 162 2.58 2.82 -2.57
C LEU A 162 1.08 2.97 -2.34
N ILE A 163 0.42 1.89 -1.95
CA ILE A 163 -0.99 1.90 -1.49
C ILE A 163 -1.07 1.66 0.02
N PRO A 164 -2.07 2.20 0.75
CA PRO A 164 -3.27 2.85 0.27
C PRO A 164 -3.06 4.31 -0.18
N SER A 165 -3.98 4.77 -1.02
CA SER A 165 -3.96 6.13 -1.59
C SER A 165 -4.40 7.20 -0.62
N GLN A 166 -5.30 6.86 0.30
CA GLN A 166 -5.95 7.82 1.17
C GLN A 166 -6.17 7.23 2.55
N GLY A 167 -5.32 7.60 3.49
CA GLY A 167 -5.64 7.51 4.89
C GLY A 167 -6.79 8.48 5.21
N THR A 168 -8.02 8.02 5.02
CA THR A 168 -9.23 8.71 5.44
C THR A 168 -9.77 8.05 6.69
N ILE A 169 -10.68 8.73 7.41
CA ILE A 169 -11.37 8.14 8.56
C ILE A 169 -12.10 6.82 8.26
N LEU A 170 -12.35 6.54 6.98
CA LEU A 170 -13.00 5.30 6.54
C LEU A 170 -12.01 4.14 6.29
N ASP A 171 -10.71 4.43 6.21
CA ASP A 171 -9.66 3.44 5.92
C ASP A 171 -8.40 3.73 6.76
N PRO A 172 -8.47 3.57 8.09
CA PRO A 172 -7.29 3.69 8.95
C PRO A 172 -6.32 2.54 8.72
N VAL A 173 -5.02 2.85 8.71
CA VAL A 173 -3.95 1.84 8.59
C VAL A 173 -3.45 1.33 9.95
N LEU A 174 -3.85 1.99 11.04
CA LEU A 174 -3.63 1.56 12.43
C LEU A 174 -4.86 1.91 13.26
N ILE A 175 -5.28 1.00 14.13
CA ILE A 175 -6.42 1.18 15.02
C ILE A 175 -6.01 0.74 16.44
N VAL A 176 -6.13 1.64 17.43
CA VAL A 176 -6.06 1.29 18.85
C VAL A 176 -7.41 1.59 19.49
N ASN A 177 -7.93 0.66 20.30
CA ASN A 177 -9.22 0.82 21.01
C ASN A 177 -10.41 1.07 20.08
N GLY A 178 -10.31 0.62 18.84
CA GLY A 178 -11.41 0.56 17.88
C GLY A 178 -11.92 -0.86 17.69
N GLN A 179 -12.82 -1.04 16.73
CA GLN A 179 -13.28 -2.38 16.36
C GLN A 179 -12.19 -3.12 15.57
N CYS A 180 -11.42 -3.97 16.25
CA CYS A 180 -10.42 -4.83 15.62
C CYS A 180 -11.00 -6.03 14.85
N SER A 181 -12.32 -6.24 14.93
CA SER A 181 -13.04 -7.29 14.22
C SER A 181 -13.16 -7.06 12.69
N GLY A 182 -12.41 -6.11 12.13
CA GLY A 182 -12.52 -5.67 10.74
C GLY A 182 -13.84 -4.95 10.44
N PRO A 183 -14.03 -4.44 9.21
CA PRO A 183 -15.39 -4.32 8.70
C PRO A 183 -16.01 -5.71 8.87
N VAL A 184 -17.06 -5.82 9.68
CA VAL A 184 -17.91 -7.01 9.68
C VAL A 184 -18.22 -7.27 8.21
N ASP A 185 -17.77 -8.41 7.66
CA ASP A 185 -17.98 -8.73 6.25
C ASP A 185 -19.41 -8.37 5.90
N ALA A 186 -19.59 -7.33 5.07
CA ALA A 186 -20.91 -6.80 4.70
C ALA A 186 -21.76 -7.86 3.95
N GLU A 187 -21.20 -9.06 3.74
CA GLU A 187 -21.79 -10.21 3.09
C GLU A 187 -22.35 -11.25 4.09
N SER A 188 -21.89 -11.32 5.35
CA SER A 188 -22.30 -12.41 6.26
C SER A 188 -23.50 -12.09 7.17
N GLU A 189 -23.66 -10.84 7.64
CA GLU A 189 -24.75 -10.50 8.57
C GLU A 189 -25.70 -9.39 8.10
N SER A 190 -25.39 -8.64 7.04
CA SER A 190 -26.20 -7.48 6.67
C SER A 190 -26.43 -7.34 5.16
N TRP A 191 -27.32 -8.16 4.58
CA TRP A 191 -27.95 -7.97 3.25
C TRP A 191 -27.42 -8.78 2.05
N GLY A 192 -26.38 -9.61 2.18
CA GLY A 192 -25.94 -10.51 1.09
C GLY A 192 -27.06 -11.42 0.55
N GLY A 193 -27.94 -11.91 1.43
CA GLY A 193 -29.07 -12.75 1.05
C GLY A 193 -30.22 -12.05 0.29
N VAL A 194 -30.36 -10.72 0.39
CA VAL A 194 -31.50 -10.01 -0.25
C VAL A 194 -31.24 -9.74 -1.72
N LYS A 195 -29.96 -9.62 -2.13
CA LYS A 195 -29.59 -9.40 -3.55
C LYS A 195 -29.72 -10.67 -4.42
N GLY A 196 -29.85 -11.85 -3.81
CA GLY A 196 -30.04 -13.12 -4.51
C GLY A 196 -31.45 -13.39 -5.03
N LEU A 197 -32.47 -12.62 -4.63
CA LEU A 197 -33.87 -12.82 -5.03
C LEU A 197 -34.32 -11.97 -6.24
N PHE A 198 -33.43 -11.15 -6.81
CA PHE A 198 -33.70 -10.32 -7.98
C PHE A 198 -32.77 -10.62 -9.17
N ARG A 199 -32.25 -11.84 -9.26
CA ARG A 199 -31.62 -12.37 -10.48
C ARG A 199 -32.43 -13.54 -11.03
#